data_AF-A0A1R0UMU6-F1
#
_entry.id   AF-A0A1R0UMU6-F1
#
_cell.length_a   1.000
_cell.length_b   1.000
_cell.length_c   1.000
_cell.angle_alpha   90.00
_cell.angle_beta   90.00
_cell.angle_gamma   90.00
#
_symmetry.space_group_name_H-M   'P 1'
#
loop_
_entity.id
_entity.type
_entity.pdbx_description
1 polymer ?
#
loop_
_entity_poly.entity_id
_entity_poly.type
_entity_poly.pdbx_seq_one_letter_code
_entity_poly.pdbx_strand_id
1 'polypeptide(L)'
;MDTTGSGRAIEIAPFHSGGVLKGFVVSGRWPDSTKEWAQLLIVTVRIASLPGLLSTTTIFGVREELPEQPQPGTVGLVIAEGPVVGESALPPGYFAEHQPPALLMLHPPSETMPSLPECTGAASGCVLLPGLPHLGLEHRAAWVEAESDGTVTSMVSRVGVDPISHPDTAILAMLLAA
;
A
#
# COMPACT_ATOMS: atom_id res chain seq x y z
N MET A 1 -28.57 -18.92 10.00
CA MET A 1 -27.48 -19.87 9.67
C MET A 1 -26.52 -19.08 8.80
N ASP A 2 -25.62 -18.34 9.46
CA ASP A 2 -24.68 -17.44 8.78
C ASP A 2 -23.52 -18.26 8.21
N THR A 3 -23.42 -18.26 6.89
CA THR A 3 -22.27 -18.81 6.18
C THR A 3 -21.09 -17.85 6.31
N THR A 4 -20.25 -18.10 7.30
CA THR A 4 -18.79 -17.89 7.36
C THR A 4 -18.16 -17.10 6.19
N GLY A 5 -17.56 -15.95 6.50
CA GLY A 5 -17.06 -14.91 5.58
C GLY A 5 -15.85 -15.24 4.68
N SER A 6 -15.66 -16.49 4.28
CA SER A 6 -14.60 -16.91 3.34
C SER A 6 -14.90 -16.59 1.86
N GLY A 7 -16.14 -16.17 1.53
CA GLY A 7 -16.59 -15.97 0.14
C GLY A 7 -16.81 -14.52 -0.28
N ARG A 8 -16.57 -13.54 0.60
CA ARG A 8 -16.81 -12.12 0.28
C ARG A 8 -15.58 -11.53 -0.43
N ALA A 9 -15.81 -10.87 -1.56
CA ALA A 9 -14.76 -10.20 -2.32
C ALA A 9 -14.16 -9.05 -1.52
N ILE A 10 -12.87 -8.78 -1.76
CA ILE A 10 -12.21 -7.56 -1.31
C ILE A 10 -12.50 -6.50 -2.37
N GLU A 11 -13.19 -5.44 -1.96
CA GLU A 11 -13.52 -4.32 -2.84
C GLU A 11 -12.73 -3.09 -2.42
N ILE A 12 -12.18 -2.38 -3.39
CA ILE A 12 -11.38 -1.18 -3.17
C ILE A 12 -11.88 -0.04 -4.06
N ALA A 13 -12.13 1.12 -3.46
CA ALA A 13 -12.56 2.32 -4.17
C ALA A 13 -11.63 3.49 -3.83
N PRO A 14 -10.93 4.10 -4.82
CA PRO A 14 -10.10 5.26 -4.55
C PRO A 14 -10.96 6.48 -4.22
N PHE A 15 -10.44 7.35 -3.37
CA PHE A 15 -11.02 8.67 -3.17
C PHE A 15 -9.92 9.74 -3.22
N HIS A 16 -10.30 10.93 -3.68
CA HIS A 16 -9.37 12.02 -3.92
C HIS A 16 -9.95 13.34 -3.42
N SER A 17 -9.07 14.31 -3.19
CA SER A 17 -9.43 15.68 -2.87
C SER A 17 -8.59 16.61 -3.74
N GLY A 18 -9.25 17.52 -4.47
CA GLY A 18 -8.56 18.43 -5.40
C GLY A 18 -7.80 17.73 -6.53
N GLY A 19 -8.25 16.55 -6.96
CA GLY A 19 -7.56 15.73 -7.97
C GLY A 19 -6.38 14.89 -7.46
N VAL A 20 -6.05 15.00 -6.16
CA VAL A 20 -4.95 14.23 -5.54
C VAL A 20 -5.51 13.05 -4.77
N LEU A 21 -4.98 11.86 -5.01
CA LEU A 21 -5.32 10.63 -4.29
C LEU A 21 -5.13 10.83 -2.78
N LYS A 22 -6.18 10.54 -2.01
CA LYS A 22 -6.15 10.61 -0.54
C LYS A 22 -6.24 9.24 0.12
N GLY A 23 -6.57 8.22 -0.65
CA GLY A 23 -6.62 6.87 -0.14
C GLY A 23 -7.63 6.01 -0.87
N PHE A 24 -7.98 4.93 -0.20
CA PHE A 24 -8.90 3.92 -0.68
C PHE A 24 -9.85 3.50 0.43
N VAL A 25 -11.13 3.36 0.09
CA VAL A 25 -12.11 2.68 0.95
C VAL A 25 -12.01 1.18 0.68
N VAL A 26 -11.92 0.39 1.74
CA VAL A 26 -11.93 -1.07 1.66
C VAL A 26 -13.28 -1.59 2.14
N SER A 27 -13.91 -2.42 1.34
CA SER A 27 -15.23 -2.99 1.60
C SER A 27 -15.20 -4.52 1.49
N GLY A 28 -16.16 -5.16 2.13
CA GLY A 28 -16.31 -6.61 2.15
C GLY A 28 -15.50 -7.26 3.27
N ARG A 29 -14.18 -7.34 3.12
CA ARG A 29 -13.24 -7.84 4.13
C ARG A 29 -11.83 -7.32 3.87
N TRP A 30 -10.97 -7.37 4.89
CA TRP A 30 -9.54 -7.14 4.73
C TRP A 30 -8.86 -8.34 4.03
N PRO A 31 -7.77 -8.10 3.28
CA PRO A 31 -6.90 -9.17 2.80
C PRO A 31 -6.32 -9.97 3.97
N ASP A 32 -6.38 -11.29 3.89
CA ASP A 32 -5.96 -12.20 4.97
C ASP A 32 -4.58 -12.85 4.72
N SER A 33 -4.06 -12.72 3.51
CA SER A 33 -2.81 -13.34 3.08
C SER A 33 -1.95 -12.37 2.28
N THR A 34 -0.64 -12.64 2.24
CA THR A 34 0.31 -11.81 1.47
C THR A 34 -0.05 -11.76 -0.01
N LYS A 35 -0.65 -12.84 -0.54
CA LYS A 35 -1.16 -12.88 -1.91
C LYS A 35 -2.28 -11.86 -2.13
N GLU A 36 -3.26 -11.81 -1.24
CA GLU A 36 -4.37 -10.87 -1.36
C GLU A 36 -3.91 -9.42 -1.16
N TRP A 37 -2.95 -9.19 -0.25
CA TRP A 37 -2.29 -7.89 -0.12
C TRP A 37 -1.55 -7.48 -1.40
N ALA A 38 -0.87 -8.42 -2.07
CA ALA A 38 -0.23 -8.17 -3.35
C ALA A 38 -1.26 -7.87 -4.46
N GLN A 39 -2.44 -8.51 -4.44
CA GLN A 39 -3.54 -8.21 -5.36
C GLN A 39 -4.13 -6.82 -5.11
N LEU A 40 -4.30 -6.43 -3.84
CA LEU A 40 -4.68 -5.07 -3.48
C LEU A 40 -3.65 -4.07 -3.99
N LEU A 41 -2.36 -4.35 -3.79
CA LEU A 41 -1.26 -3.50 -4.25
C LEU A 41 -1.29 -3.31 -5.79
N ILE A 42 -1.59 -4.36 -6.55
CA ILE A 42 -1.77 -4.25 -8.01
C ILE A 42 -2.81 -3.18 -8.35
N VAL A 43 -3.97 -3.19 -7.68
CA VAL A 43 -5.03 -2.23 -7.95
C VAL A 43 -4.60 -0.81 -7.56
N THR A 44 -3.94 -0.64 -6.41
CA THR A 44 -3.49 0.68 -5.96
C THR A 44 -2.38 1.25 -6.84
N VAL A 45 -1.44 0.43 -7.32
CA VAL A 45 -0.37 0.86 -8.24
C VAL A 45 -0.93 1.25 -9.60
N ARG A 46 -1.92 0.51 -10.13
CA ARG A 46 -2.64 0.90 -11.36
C ARG A 46 -3.35 2.25 -11.22
N ILE A 47 -3.87 2.55 -10.03
CA ILE A 47 -4.49 3.86 -9.78
C ILE A 47 -3.42 4.95 -9.65
N ALA A 48 -2.27 4.64 -9.06
CA ALA A 48 -1.12 5.55 -8.98
C ALA A 48 -0.45 5.81 -10.35
N SER A 49 -0.62 4.92 -11.34
CA SER A 49 -0.15 5.14 -12.72
C SER A 49 -0.97 6.15 -13.51
N LEU A 50 -2.14 6.56 -12.98
CA LEU A 50 -2.97 7.59 -13.59
C LEU A 50 -2.30 8.97 -13.46
N PRO A 51 -2.02 9.67 -14.57
CA PRO A 51 -1.35 10.98 -14.52
C PRO A 51 -2.08 12.00 -13.66
N GLY A 52 -1.33 12.69 -12.80
CA GLY A 52 -1.83 13.78 -11.95
C GLY A 52 -2.52 13.34 -10.66
N LEU A 53 -2.81 12.05 -10.49
CA LEU A 53 -3.48 11.55 -9.28
C LEU A 53 -2.53 11.48 -8.08
N LEU A 54 -1.25 11.18 -8.32
CA LEU A 54 -0.20 11.16 -7.31
C LEU A 54 0.97 12.05 -7.78
N SER A 55 1.32 13.06 -7.00
CA SER A 55 2.35 14.03 -7.37
C SER A 55 3.77 13.61 -7.01
N THR A 56 3.92 12.76 -6.00
CA THR A 56 5.21 12.27 -5.49
C THR A 56 5.00 10.96 -4.73
N THR A 57 6.08 10.25 -4.49
CA THR A 57 6.10 9.03 -3.70
C THR A 57 5.49 9.26 -2.32
N THR A 58 4.40 8.53 -2.04
CA THR A 58 3.56 8.76 -0.86
C THR A 58 3.36 7.47 -0.08
N ILE A 59 3.41 7.60 1.24
CA ILE A 59 3.10 6.52 2.18
C ILE A 59 1.60 6.50 2.44
N PHE A 60 1.05 5.29 2.44
CA PHE A 60 -0.34 5.05 2.80
C PHE A 60 -0.43 4.09 3.98
N GLY A 61 -1.14 4.50 5.03
CA GLY A 61 -1.38 3.73 6.24
C GLY A 61 -2.73 3.03 6.21
N VAL A 62 -2.76 1.76 6.60
CA VAL A 62 -4.02 1.04 6.81
C VAL A 62 -4.64 1.44 8.15
N ARG A 63 -5.94 1.74 8.12
CA ARG A 63 -6.78 2.12 9.27
C ARG A 63 -7.98 1.20 9.32
N GLU A 64 -8.11 0.44 10.40
CA GLU A 64 -9.28 -0.41 10.62
C GLU A 64 -10.45 0.40 11.21
N GLU A 65 -10.17 1.60 11.73
CA GLU A 65 -11.18 2.52 12.22
C GLU A 65 -12.07 3.00 11.09
N LEU A 66 -13.38 2.87 11.29
CA LEU A 66 -14.38 3.32 10.33
C LEU A 66 -14.61 4.83 10.45
N PRO A 67 -14.89 5.52 9.33
CA PRO A 67 -15.34 6.91 9.39
C PRO A 67 -16.69 7.03 10.09
N GLU A 68 -17.07 8.23 10.54
CA GLU A 68 -18.34 8.47 11.25
C GLU A 68 -19.58 8.02 10.45
N GLN A 69 -19.53 8.14 9.12
CA GLN A 69 -20.60 7.74 8.20
C GLN A 69 -20.05 6.79 7.14
N PRO A 70 -19.84 5.50 7.47
CA PRO A 70 -19.31 4.54 6.53
C PRO A 70 -20.40 4.12 5.53
N GLN A 71 -20.00 3.88 4.28
CA GLN A 71 -20.88 3.20 3.33
C GLN A 71 -21.13 1.76 3.81
N PRO A 72 -22.30 1.14 3.50
CA PRO A 72 -22.58 -0.23 3.90
C PRO A 72 -21.50 -1.20 3.42
N GLY A 73 -20.92 -1.96 4.36
CA GLY A 73 -19.90 -2.97 4.06
C GLY A 73 -18.47 -2.46 4.04
N THR A 74 -18.21 -1.17 4.32
CA THR A 74 -16.86 -0.67 4.59
C THR A 74 -16.27 -1.37 5.82
N VAL A 75 -15.04 -1.86 5.68
CA VAL A 75 -14.28 -2.54 6.73
C VAL A 75 -13.05 -1.74 7.19
N GLY A 76 -12.72 -0.67 6.47
CA GLY A 76 -11.70 0.29 6.87
C GLY A 76 -11.15 1.05 5.67
N LEU A 77 -10.01 1.71 5.88
CA LEU A 77 -9.44 2.68 4.94
C LEU A 77 -7.94 2.42 4.75
N VAL A 78 -7.44 2.77 3.57
CA VAL A 78 -6.02 2.95 3.31
C VAL A 78 -5.83 4.45 3.05
N ILE A 79 -5.17 5.19 3.93
CA ILE A 79 -5.11 6.66 3.92
C ILE A 79 -3.73 7.14 3.49
N ALA A 80 -3.66 8.19 2.69
CA ALA A 80 -2.42 8.89 2.40
C ALA A 80 -1.92 9.63 3.65
N GLU A 81 -0.76 9.24 4.16
CA GLU A 81 -0.18 9.75 5.39
C GLU A 81 0.78 10.91 5.10
N GLY A 82 1.58 10.79 4.03
CA GLY A 82 2.47 11.85 3.60
C GLY A 82 3.53 11.40 2.61
N PRO A 83 4.27 12.34 2.00
CA PRO A 83 5.36 12.03 1.11
C PRO A 83 6.56 11.42 1.85
N VAL A 84 7.46 10.80 1.08
CA VAL A 84 8.73 10.27 1.60
C VAL A 84 9.83 11.35 1.65
N VAL A 85 9.71 12.38 0.80
CA VAL A 85 10.70 13.46 0.67
C VAL A 85 10.01 14.83 0.70
N GLY A 86 10.77 15.88 1.03
CA GLY A 86 10.30 17.26 1.09
C GLY A 86 9.90 17.72 2.50
N GLU A 87 9.38 18.95 2.61
CA GLU A 87 9.08 19.59 3.90
C GLU A 87 7.96 18.91 4.70
N SER A 88 7.08 18.17 4.02
CA SER A 88 6.00 17.39 4.63
C SER A 88 6.33 15.90 4.73
N ALA A 89 7.60 15.52 4.55
CA ALA A 89 8.02 14.13 4.65
C ALA A 89 7.70 13.54 6.03
N LEU A 90 7.23 12.29 6.04
CA LEU A 90 6.99 11.59 7.30
C LEU A 90 8.32 11.34 8.03
N PRO A 91 8.46 11.73 9.30
CA PRO A 91 9.66 11.50 10.06
C PRO A 91 9.82 10.00 10.40
N PRO A 92 11.05 9.52 10.64
CA PRO A 92 11.28 8.20 11.24
C PRO A 92 10.44 7.98 12.51
N GLY A 93 9.93 6.77 12.71
CA GLY A 93 9.08 6.43 13.85
C GLY A 93 7.69 7.08 13.87
N TYR A 94 7.22 7.64 12.76
CA TYR A 94 5.88 8.24 12.67
C TYR A 94 4.75 7.30 13.15
N PHE A 95 4.88 5.98 12.96
CA PHE A 95 3.91 4.98 13.40
C PHE A 95 4.35 4.21 14.65
N ALA A 96 5.37 4.65 15.38
CA ALA A 96 5.91 3.94 16.54
C ALA A 96 4.85 3.71 17.64
N GLU A 97 3.97 4.70 17.88
CA GLU A 97 2.93 4.62 18.91
C GLU A 97 1.70 3.82 18.47
N HIS A 98 1.42 3.77 17.16
CA HIS A 98 0.28 3.05 16.58
C HIS A 98 0.66 2.45 15.23
N GLN A 99 1.15 1.21 15.28
CA GLN A 99 1.57 0.49 14.09
C GLN A 99 0.34 0.03 13.29
N PRO A 100 0.20 0.47 12.03
CA PRO A 100 -0.87 -0.02 11.16
C PRO A 100 -0.60 -1.48 10.76
N PRO A 101 -1.66 -2.26 10.45
CA PRO A 101 -1.52 -3.67 10.06
C PRO A 101 -0.82 -3.83 8.70
N ALA A 102 -0.80 -2.79 7.88
CA ALA A 102 0.03 -2.71 6.68
C ALA A 102 0.38 -1.25 6.38
N LEU A 103 1.53 -1.07 5.73
CA LEU A 103 1.92 0.18 5.08
C LEU A 103 2.10 -0.05 3.59
N LEU A 104 1.64 0.89 2.78
CA LEU A 104 1.92 0.94 1.35
C LEU A 104 2.80 2.14 1.03
N MET A 105 3.64 2.00 0.02
CA MET A 105 4.41 3.07 -0.58
C MET A 105 4.11 3.03 -2.07
N LEU A 106 3.53 4.11 -2.60
CA LEU A 106 3.18 4.20 -4.03
C LEU A 106 4.05 5.28 -4.67
N HIS A 107 4.65 4.93 -5.80
CA HIS A 107 5.47 5.81 -6.61
C HIS A 107 4.70 6.19 -7.88
N PRO A 108 4.58 7.49 -8.21
CA PRO A 108 4.04 7.90 -9.49
C PRO A 108 5.00 7.52 -10.64
N PRO A 109 4.52 7.52 -11.90
CA PRO A 109 5.36 7.31 -13.08
C PRO A 109 6.60 8.22 -13.15
N SER A 110 6.49 9.46 -12.66
CA SER A 110 7.59 10.43 -12.67
C SER A 110 8.73 10.11 -11.71
N GLU A 111 8.51 9.22 -10.75
CA GLU A 111 9.50 8.84 -9.72
C GLU A 111 9.78 7.33 -9.69
N THR A 112 9.21 6.58 -10.64
CA THR A 112 9.48 5.15 -10.80
C THR A 112 10.61 4.95 -11.81
N MET A 113 11.61 4.17 -11.42
CA MET A 113 12.59 3.61 -12.36
C MET A 113 12.17 2.16 -12.65
N PRO A 114 11.51 1.89 -13.79
CA PRO A 114 10.97 0.57 -14.08
C PRO A 114 12.07 -0.48 -14.25
N SER A 115 11.76 -1.72 -13.90
CA SER A 115 12.70 -2.85 -14.02
C SER A 115 13.04 -3.20 -15.47
N LEU A 116 12.12 -2.90 -16.40
CA LEU A 116 12.26 -3.14 -17.84
C LEU A 116 12.32 -1.82 -18.61
N PRO A 117 13.30 -1.62 -19.53
CA PRO A 117 13.44 -0.37 -20.29
C PRO A 117 12.20 0.02 -21.12
N GLU A 118 11.50 -0.97 -21.67
CA GLU A 118 10.29 -0.78 -22.48
C GLU A 118 9.10 -0.24 -21.68
N CYS A 119 9.10 -0.38 -20.35
CA CYS A 119 8.02 0.03 -19.45
C CYS A 119 8.20 1.47 -18.93
N THR A 120 8.80 2.35 -19.74
CA THR A 120 9.02 3.76 -19.36
C THR A 120 7.69 4.44 -19.06
N GLY A 121 7.58 5.04 -17.86
CA GLY A 121 6.33 5.64 -17.38
C GLY A 121 5.41 4.68 -16.63
N ALA A 122 5.88 3.49 -16.26
CA ALA A 122 5.21 2.65 -15.27
C ALA A 122 5.23 3.31 -13.89
N ALA A 123 4.18 3.11 -13.10
CA ALA A 123 4.19 3.34 -11.67
C ALA A 123 4.66 2.08 -10.93
N SER A 124 5.09 2.25 -9.70
CA SER A 124 5.49 1.15 -8.84
C SER A 124 4.96 1.32 -7.42
N GLY A 125 5.02 0.26 -6.64
CA GLY A 125 4.71 0.35 -5.22
C GLY A 125 5.09 -0.89 -4.44
N CYS A 126 5.12 -0.71 -3.13
CA CYS A 126 5.43 -1.73 -2.14
C CYS A 126 4.33 -1.78 -1.08
N VAL A 127 4.02 -2.98 -0.59
CA VAL A 127 3.27 -3.18 0.66
C VAL A 127 4.16 -3.90 1.66
N LEU A 128 4.25 -3.39 2.89
CA LEU A 128 4.87 -4.04 4.02
C LEU A 128 3.78 -4.46 5.02
N LEU A 129 3.76 -5.73 5.36
CA LEU A 129 3.01 -6.31 6.47
C LEU A 129 3.97 -6.49 7.63
N PRO A 130 3.89 -5.64 8.68
CA PRO A 130 4.78 -5.74 9.83
C PRO A 130 4.63 -7.13 10.48
N GLY A 131 5.76 -7.78 10.72
CA GLY A 131 5.84 -8.97 11.55
C GLY A 131 6.06 -8.60 13.02
N LEU A 132 6.06 -9.62 13.87
CA LEU A 132 6.56 -9.57 15.24
C LEU A 132 7.70 -10.59 15.35
N PRO A 133 8.94 -10.25 14.93
CA PRO A 133 10.03 -11.23 14.83
C PRO A 133 10.36 -11.91 16.16
N HIS A 134 10.19 -11.20 17.28
CA HIS A 134 10.37 -11.75 18.63
C HIS A 134 9.33 -12.81 19.00
N LEU A 135 8.21 -12.90 18.27
CA LEU A 135 7.20 -13.97 18.35
C LEU A 135 7.31 -14.96 17.19
N GLY A 136 8.36 -14.88 16.37
CA GLY A 136 8.52 -15.70 15.16
C GLY A 136 7.58 -15.32 14.01
N LEU A 137 6.90 -14.16 14.09
CA LEU A 137 6.08 -13.64 13.00
C LEU A 137 6.96 -12.79 12.09
N GLU A 138 7.24 -13.29 10.90
CA GLU A 138 8.12 -12.62 9.94
C GLU A 138 7.45 -11.43 9.25
N HIS A 139 8.25 -10.44 8.84
CA HIS A 139 7.79 -9.42 7.92
C HIS A 139 7.47 -10.04 6.57
N ARG A 140 6.41 -9.54 5.93
CA ARG A 140 5.98 -9.98 4.61
C ARG A 140 5.84 -8.74 3.74
N ALA A 141 6.21 -8.84 2.48
CA ALA A 141 6.10 -7.70 1.58
C ALA A 141 5.75 -8.14 0.16
N ALA A 142 5.23 -7.21 -0.62
CA ALA A 142 5.11 -7.38 -2.05
C ALA A 142 5.47 -6.07 -2.77
N TRP A 143 5.96 -6.20 -4.00
CA TRP A 143 6.32 -5.11 -4.90
C TRP A 143 5.64 -5.33 -6.24
N VAL A 144 5.16 -4.25 -6.83
CA VAL A 144 4.44 -4.28 -8.11
C VAL A 144 4.89 -3.12 -8.97
N GLU A 145 5.00 -3.37 -10.28
CA GLU A 145 5.09 -2.34 -11.32
C GLU A 145 3.90 -2.47 -12.27
N ALA A 146 3.31 -1.35 -12.67
CA ALA A 146 2.25 -1.32 -13.66
C ALA A 146 2.32 -0.10 -14.58
N GLU A 147 2.03 -0.31 -15.86
CA GLU A 147 1.95 0.73 -16.87
C GLU A 147 0.66 1.57 -16.74
N SER A 148 0.61 2.68 -17.48
CA SER A 148 -0.54 3.61 -17.49
C SER A 148 -1.80 2.99 -18.10
N ASP A 149 -1.66 1.95 -18.93
CA ASP A 149 -2.78 1.17 -19.46
C ASP A 149 -3.27 0.07 -18.48
N GLY A 150 -2.61 -0.06 -17.33
CA GLY A 150 -2.91 -1.04 -16.29
C GLY A 150 -2.22 -2.40 -16.47
N THR A 151 -1.37 -2.58 -17.48
CA THR A 151 -0.56 -3.79 -17.64
C THR A 151 0.40 -3.94 -16.46
N VAL A 152 0.38 -5.10 -15.80
CA VAL A 152 1.33 -5.41 -14.70
C VAL A 152 2.58 -6.02 -15.31
N THR A 153 3.72 -5.37 -15.09
CA THR A 153 5.00 -5.74 -15.70
C THR A 153 5.90 -6.51 -14.74
N SER A 154 5.74 -6.28 -13.44
CA SER A 154 6.44 -7.00 -12.37
C SER A 154 5.54 -7.19 -11.16
N MET A 155 5.62 -8.36 -10.53
CA MET A 155 4.98 -8.65 -9.25
C MET A 155 5.81 -9.65 -8.46
N VAL A 156 6.27 -9.24 -7.28
CA VAL A 156 7.07 -10.07 -6.37
C VAL A 156 6.39 -10.05 -5.01
N SER A 157 6.18 -11.22 -4.41
CA SER A 157 5.63 -11.37 -3.06
C SER A 157 6.53 -12.29 -2.25
N ARG A 158 6.86 -11.91 -1.02
CA ARG A 158 7.78 -12.63 -0.14
C ARG A 158 7.31 -12.64 1.32
N VAL A 159 7.66 -13.73 1.99
CA VAL A 159 7.57 -13.94 3.45
C VAL A 159 9.01 -14.06 3.96
N GLY A 160 9.28 -13.65 5.19
CA GLY A 160 10.66 -13.65 5.73
C GLY A 160 11.52 -12.53 5.15
N VAL A 161 10.90 -11.39 4.84
CA VAL A 161 11.61 -10.25 4.25
C VAL A 161 12.48 -9.59 5.31
N ASP A 162 13.78 -9.46 5.03
CA ASP A 162 14.64 -8.52 5.74
C ASP A 162 14.31 -7.10 5.25
N PRO A 163 13.72 -6.21 6.07
CA PRO A 163 13.24 -4.93 5.58
C PRO A 163 14.33 -4.04 4.98
N ILE A 164 15.60 -4.20 5.38
CA ILE A 164 16.70 -3.39 4.83
C ILE A 164 17.20 -3.87 3.45
N SER A 165 16.70 -5.00 2.96
CA SER A 165 17.12 -5.57 1.66
C SER A 165 16.54 -4.87 0.43
N HIS A 166 15.54 -3.99 0.62
CA HIS A 166 14.93 -3.19 -0.44
C HIS A 166 14.66 -1.77 0.07
N PRO A 167 14.90 -0.71 -0.73
CA PRO A 167 14.73 0.68 -0.28
C PRO A 167 13.32 0.96 0.26
N ASP A 168 12.26 0.53 -0.45
CA ASP A 168 10.88 0.76 -0.01
C ASP A 168 10.58 0.12 1.35
N THR A 169 10.95 -1.15 1.56
CA THR A 169 10.70 -1.81 2.84
C THR A 169 11.58 -1.23 3.95
N ALA A 170 12.76 -0.69 3.62
CA ALA A 170 13.62 -0.05 4.60
C ALA A 170 12.99 1.26 5.10
N ILE A 171 12.44 2.06 4.18
CA ILE A 171 11.68 3.28 4.51
C ILE A 171 10.44 2.92 5.34
N LEU A 172 9.64 1.95 4.90
CA LEU A 172 8.44 1.54 5.62
C LEU A 172 8.77 0.99 7.03
N ALA A 173 9.84 0.22 7.19
CA ALA A 173 10.30 -0.25 8.48
C ALA A 173 10.83 0.89 9.37
N MET A 174 11.55 1.86 8.81
CA MET A 174 12.02 3.05 9.53
C MET A 174 10.85 3.86 10.10
N LEU A 175 9.71 3.95 9.40
CA LEU A 175 8.52 4.65 9.89
C LEU A 175 7.84 3.91 11.05
N LEU A 176 8.05 2.60 11.18
CA LEU A 176 7.51 1.77 12.27
C LEU A 176 8.44 1.68 13.48
N ALA A 177 9.73 1.90 13.29
CA ALA A 177 10.75 1.76 14.33
C ALA A 177 10.65 2.89 15.36
N ALA A 178 10.73 2.52 16.65
CA ALA A 178 10.76 3.43 17.80
C ALA A 178 12.19 3.63 18.30
#